data_AF-A0A7W1DF40-F1
#
_entry.id   AF-A0A7W1DF40-F1
#
_cell.length_a   1.000
_cell.length_b   1.000
_cell.length_c   1.000
_cell.angle_alpha   90.00
_cell.angle_beta   90.00
_cell.angle_gamma   90.00
#
_symmetry.space_group_name_H-M   'P 1'
#
loop_
_entity.id
_entity.type
_entity.pdbx_description
1 polymer ?
#
loop_
_entity_poly.entity_id
_entity_poly.type
_entity_poly.pdbx_seq_one_letter_code
_entity_poly.pdbx_strand_id
1 'polypeptide(L)' 'MCDSTLAIDCFIDDFLKASGHREDIRVEVTDSEVITIAITAMLHFGGNA' A
#
# COMPACT_ATOMS: atom_id res chain seq x y z
N MET A 1 7.12 -2.74 12.89
CA MET A 1 6.57 -2.95 11.53
C MET A 1 6.82 -4.41 11.21
N CYS A 2 5.78 -5.23 11.03
CA CYS A 2 5.97 -6.64 10.70
C CYS A 2 6.59 -6.75 9.31
N ASP A 3 7.51 -7.69 9.10
CA ASP A 3 8.13 -7.94 7.79
C ASP A 3 7.09 -8.09 6.67
N SER A 4 5.91 -8.64 7.00
CA SER A 4 4.79 -8.80 6.07
C SER A 4 4.21 -7.48 5.55
N THR A 5 4.11 -6.44 6.39
CA THR A 5 3.59 -5.13 5.96
C THR A 5 4.56 -4.44 5.00
N LEU A 6 5.86 -4.52 5.30
CA LEU A 6 6.91 -4.01 4.42
C LEU A 6 6.92 -4.76 3.08
N ALA A 7 6.77 -6.09 3.12
CA ALA A 7 6.70 -6.91 1.91
C ALA A 7 5.49 -6.57 1.03
N ILE A 8 4.33 -6.30 1.65
CA ILE A 8 3.13 -5.85 0.91
C ILE A 8 3.40 -4.49 0.28
N ASP A 9 3.97 -3.54 1.02
CA ASP A 9 4.26 -2.21 0.50
C ASP A 9 5.20 -2.22 -0.70
N CYS A 10 6.35 -2.91 -0.58
CA CYS A 10 7.27 -3.04 -1.71
C CYS A 10 6.62 -3.72 -2.93
N PHE A 11 5.78 -4.74 -2.71
CA PHE A 11 5.08 -5.41 -3.80
C PHE A 11 4.10 -4.48 -4.52
N ILE A 12 3.32 -3.69 -3.77
CA ILE A 12 2.35 -2.76 -4.36
C ILE A 12 3.06 -1.61 -5.08
N ASP A 13 4.12 -1.05 -4.50
CA ASP A 13 4.93 0.01 -5.10
C ASP A 13 5.54 -0.44 -6.45
N ASP A 14 6.17 -1.62 -6.49
CA ASP A 14 6.71 -2.19 -7.72
C ASP A 14 5.61 -2.48 -8.76
N PHE A 15 4.45 -2.97 -8.31
CA PHE A 15 3.31 -3.21 -9.20
C PHE A 15 2.78 -1.92 -9.83
N LEU A 16 2.61 -0.86 -9.03
CA LEU A 16 2.16 0.45 -9.52
C LEU A 16 3.16 1.03 -10.52
N LYS A 17 4.46 0.99 -10.21
CA LYS A 17 5.52 1.42 -11.13
C LYS A 17 5.52 0.62 -12.43
N ALA A 18 5.36 -0.70 -12.36
CA ALA A 18 5.29 -1.57 -13.53
C ALA A 18 4.03 -1.31 -14.39
N SER A 19 2.93 -0.87 -13.77
CA SER A 19 1.70 -0.45 -14.47
C SER A 19 1.82 0.92 -15.13
N GLY A 20 2.94 1.62 -14.99
CA GLY A 20 3.12 2.99 -15.48
C GLY A 20 2.38 4.03 -14.65
N HIS A 21 1.99 3.68 -13.41
CA HIS A 21 1.43 4.64 -12.46
C HIS A 21 2.48 5.72 -12.15
N ARG A 22 2.02 6.97 -12.12
CA ARG A 22 2.83 8.12 -11.74
C ARG A 22 2.16 8.78 -10.54
N GLU A 23 2.87 8.77 -9.44
CA GLU A 23 2.48 9.52 -8.25
C GLU A 23 2.49 11.03 -8.54
N ASP A 24 1.51 11.72 -7.97
CA ASP A 24 1.49 13.17 -7.95
C ASP A 24 2.45 13.66 -6.87
N ILE A 25 3.42 14.51 -7.24
CA ILE A 25 4.45 15.03 -6.34
C ILE A 25 3.91 15.85 -5.16
N ARG A 26 2.61 16.17 -5.15
CA ARG A 26 1.94 16.93 -4.10
C ARG A 26 1.32 16.04 -3.02
N VAL A 27 1.34 14.72 -3.19
CA VAL A 27 0.82 13.79 -2.18
C VAL A 27 1.79 13.67 -1.01
N GLU A 28 1.25 13.64 0.21
CA GLU A 28 2.04 13.40 1.44
C GLU A 28 2.16 11.91 1.77
N VAL A 29 1.28 11.08 1.20
CA VAL A 29 1.25 9.62 1.36
C VAL A 29 1.14 9.00 -0.03
N THR A 30 1.98 8.02 -0.31
CA THR A 30 2.02 7.37 -1.63
C THR A 30 0.80 6.49 -1.87
N ASP A 31 0.44 6.27 -3.15
CA ASP A 31 -0.66 5.38 -3.51
C ASP A 31 -0.40 3.94 -3.02
N SER A 32 0.88 3.53 -3.02
CA SER A 32 1.31 2.25 -2.43
C SER A 32 0.99 2.18 -0.94
N GLU A 33 1.39 3.19 -0.16
CA GLU A 33 1.14 3.22 1.28
C GLU A 33 -0.36 3.21 1.60
N VAL A 34 -1.17 3.96 0.85
CA VAL A 34 -2.64 3.97 1.03
C VAL A 34 -3.21 2.56 0.82
N ILE A 35 -2.79 1.87 -0.23
CA ILE A 35 -3.24 0.50 -0.52
C ILE A 35 -2.72 -0.48 0.54
N THR A 36 -1.47 -0.37 0.95
CA THR A 36 -0.87 -1.19 2.03
C THR A 36 -1.61 -1.03 3.34
N ILE A 37 -1.98 0.21 3.71
CA ILE A 37 -2.78 0.50 4.89
C ILE A 37 -4.15 -0.15 4.77
N ALA A 38 -4.82 -0.04 3.62
CA ALA A 38 -6.12 -0.67 3.41
C ALA A 38 -6.05 -2.20 3.53
N ILE A 39 -5.04 -2.84 2.91
CA ILE A 39 -4.81 -4.29 2.98
C ILE A 39 -4.51 -4.71 4.42
N THR A 40 -3.59 -4.02 5.09
CA THR A 40 -3.22 -4.30 6.49
C THR A 40 -4.42 -4.12 7.40
N ALA A 41 -5.23 -3.08 7.17
CA ALA A 41 -6.45 -2.85 7.94
C ALA A 41 -7.49 -3.96 7.74
N MET A 42 -7.69 -4.42 6.51
CA MET A 42 -8.55 -5.56 6.22
C MET A 42 -8.07 -6.84 6.91
N LEU A 43 -6.77 -7.12 6.88
CA LEU A 43 -6.18 -8.33 7.47
C LEU A 43 -6.24 -8.35 9.00
N HIS A 44 -6.02 -7.20 9.65
CA HIS A 44 -5.89 -7.13 11.11
C HIS A 44 -7.17 -6.70 11.83
N PHE A 45 -7.99 -5.87 11.21
CA PHE A 45 -9.20 -5.31 11.83
C PHE A 45 -10.48 -5.85 11.22
N GLY A 46 -10.40 -6.76 10.24
CA GLY A 46 -11.52 -7.53 9.71
C GLY A 46 -12.71 -6.62 9.40
N GLY A 47 -12.60 -5.87 8.30
CA GLY A 47 -13.51 -4.79 7.90
C GLY A 47 -14.92 -4.96 8.49
N ASN A 48 -15.25 -4.04 9.40
CA ASN A 48 -16.43 -4.04 10.27
C ASN A 48 -17.56 -4.98 9.77
N ALA A 49 -17.57 -6.22 10.30
CA ALA A 49 -18.60 -7.22 10.01
C ALA A 49 -19.91 -6.89 10.74
#